data_AF-A0A7C7EHX2-F1
#
_entry.id   AF-A0A7C7EHX2-F1
#
_cell.length_a   1.000
_cell.length_b   1.000
_cell.length_c   1.000
_cell.angle_alpha   90.00
_cell.angle_beta   90.00
_cell.angle_gamma   90.00
#
_symmetry.space_group_name_H-M   'P 1'
#
loop_
_entity.id
_entity.type
_entity.pdbx_description
1 polymer ?
#
loop_
_entity_poly.entity_id
_entity_poly.type
_entity_poly.pdbx_seq_one_letter_code
_entity_poly.pdbx_strand_id
1 'polypeptide(L)'
;MQVLQKAQGIFGYLPLEVLQFISDETNTPLADLYGVVTFYTQFTTEEKGKHKIGVCLGTACYVKGSQEILDKLSEELKVSVGNTTEDKLFTLEATRCLGCCGLAPVMVIDDEVYAKLEAKKIPDILKKYQQ
;
A
#
# COMPACT_ATOMS: atom_id res chain seq x y z
N MET A 1 -13.15 4.61 15.27
CA MET A 1 -12.66 4.21 13.93
C MET A 1 -12.70 5.33 12.89
N GLN A 2 -13.79 6.10 12.74
CA GLN A 2 -13.85 7.19 11.75
C GLN A 2 -12.84 8.33 11.99
N VAL A 3 -12.51 8.61 13.26
CA VAL A 3 -11.49 9.61 13.62
C VAL A 3 -10.09 9.20 13.12
N LEU A 4 -9.69 7.94 13.35
CA LEU A 4 -8.42 7.39 12.86
C LEU A 4 -8.35 7.40 11.33
N GLN A 5 -9.43 7.03 10.65
CA GLN A 5 -9.49 7.07 9.18
C GLN A 5 -9.38 8.51 8.65
N LYS A 6 -10.06 9.48 9.27
CA LYS A 6 -9.92 10.90 8.91
C LYS A 6 -8.51 11.42 9.18
N ALA A 7 -7.94 11.10 10.33
CA ALA A 7 -6.58 11.49 10.68
C ALA A 7 -5.57 10.91 9.69
N GLN A 8 -5.70 9.63 9.33
CA GLN A 8 -4.87 9.03 8.29
C GLN A 8 -5.08 9.68 6.91
N GLY A 9 -6.30 10.10 6.57
CA GLY A 9 -6.55 10.84 5.33
C GLY A 9 -5.90 12.23 5.28
N ILE A 10 -5.72 12.87 6.44
CA ILE A 10 -5.11 14.21 6.55
C ILE A 10 -3.57 14.10 6.60
N PHE A 11 -3.04 13.19 7.41
CA PHE A 11 -1.60 13.06 7.68
C PHE A 11 -0.91 12.02 6.80
N GLY A 12 -1.64 11.14 6.11
CA GLY A 12 -1.11 10.04 5.31
C GLY A 12 -0.63 8.83 6.13
N TYR A 13 -0.18 9.07 7.36
CA TYR A 13 0.26 8.09 8.35
C TYR A 13 -0.18 8.53 9.76
N LEU A 14 -0.13 7.60 10.73
CA LEU A 14 -0.54 7.82 12.12
C LEU A 14 0.67 7.71 13.06
N PRO A 15 1.43 8.80 13.26
CA PRO A 15 2.50 8.81 14.25
C PRO A 15 1.95 8.76 15.67
N LEU A 16 2.82 8.39 16.63
CA LEU A 16 2.43 8.24 18.04
C LEU A 16 1.83 9.52 18.62
N GLU A 17 2.35 10.70 18.24
CA GLU A 17 1.83 12.00 18.66
C GLU A 17 0.37 12.22 18.24
N VAL A 18 0.00 11.80 17.02
CA VAL A 18 -1.39 11.90 16.54
C VAL A 18 -2.28 10.93 17.30
N LEU A 19 -1.80 9.72 17.61
CA LEU A 19 -2.55 8.76 18.42
C LEU A 19 -2.75 9.27 19.85
N GLN A 20 -1.75 9.95 20.42
CA GLN A 20 -1.84 10.56 21.74
C GLN A 20 -2.84 11.73 21.75
N PHE A 21 -2.83 12.57 20.71
CA PHE A 21 -3.83 13.64 20.55
C PHE A 21 -5.25 13.08 20.44
N ILE A 22 -5.45 12.01 19.66
CA ILE A 22 -6.75 11.34 19.54
C ILE A 22 -7.15 10.71 20.87
N SER A 23 -6.22 10.10 21.60
CA SER A 23 -6.43 9.49 22.92
C SER A 23 -7.00 10.50 23.92
N ASP A 24 -6.42 11.70 23.96
CA ASP A 24 -6.83 12.79 24.85
C ASP A 24 -8.23 13.30 24.49
N GLU A 25 -8.48 13.58 23.20
CA GLU A 25 -9.77 14.08 22.70
C GLU A 25 -10.92 13.06 22.82
N THR A 26 -10.63 11.77 22.65
CA THR A 26 -11.64 10.69 22.68
C THR A 26 -11.70 9.95 24.00
N ASN A 27 -10.89 10.34 25.00
CA ASN A 27 -10.79 9.72 26.32
C ASN A 27 -10.61 8.19 26.27
N THR A 28 -9.94 7.72 25.21
CA THR A 28 -9.70 6.30 24.93
C THR A 28 -8.24 5.99 25.21
N PRO A 29 -7.90 4.90 25.93
CA PRO A 29 -6.50 4.60 26.25
C PRO A 29 -5.64 4.41 25.00
N LEU A 30 -4.44 5.01 25.01
CA LEU A 30 -3.45 4.92 23.93
C LEU A 30 -3.16 3.46 23.53
N ALA A 31 -3.11 2.56 24.51
CA ALA A 31 -2.87 1.13 24.28
C ALA A 31 -3.95 0.48 23.39
N ASP A 32 -5.22 0.89 23.55
CA ASP A 32 -6.34 0.37 22.76
C ASP A 32 -6.26 0.89 21.32
N LEU A 33 -5.97 2.19 21.16
CA LEU A 33 -5.72 2.79 19.84
C LEU A 33 -4.53 2.13 19.13
N TYR A 34 -3.44 1.88 19.85
CA TYR A 34 -2.27 1.19 19.30
C TYR A 34 -2.59 -0.26 18.90
N GLY A 35 -3.42 -0.95 19.70
CA GLY A 35 -3.95 -2.26 19.37
C GLY A 35 -4.75 -2.25 18.07
N VAL A 36 -5.65 -1.27 17.88
CA VAL A 36 -6.44 -1.12 16.65
C VAL A 36 -5.55 -0.80 15.44
N VAL A 37 -4.59 0.11 15.59
CA VAL A 37 -3.69 0.53 14.51
C VAL A 37 -2.78 -0.62 14.06
N THR A 38 -2.29 -1.44 15.00
CA THR A 38 -1.46 -2.61 14.68
C THR A 38 -2.28 -3.81 14.19
N PHE A 39 -3.55 -3.91 14.57
CA PHE A 39 -4.43 -5.00 14.17
C PHE A 39 -4.96 -4.86 12.74
N TYR A 40 -5.34 -3.65 12.32
CA TYR A 40 -5.86 -3.42 10.97
C TYR A 40 -4.74 -2.99 10.02
N THR A 41 -4.45 -3.85 9.03
CA THR A 41 -3.48 -3.57 7.94
C THR A 41 -3.80 -2.33 7.10
N GLN A 42 -5.00 -1.78 7.23
CA GLN A 42 -5.39 -0.53 6.58
C GLN A 42 -4.72 0.70 7.22
N PHE A 43 -4.40 0.63 8.52
CA PHE A 43 -3.71 1.72 9.19
C PHE A 43 -2.21 1.63 8.98
N THR A 44 -1.53 2.77 8.87
CA THR A 44 -0.07 2.79 8.73
C THR A 44 0.57 3.76 9.71
N THR A 45 1.50 3.24 10.49
CA THR A 45 2.30 3.97 11.49
C THR A 45 3.53 4.64 10.89
N GLU A 46 4.00 4.14 9.75
CA GLU A 46 5.16 4.64 9.03
C GLU A 46 4.76 5.50 7.83
N GLU A 47 5.67 6.39 7.44
CA GLU A 47 5.52 7.21 6.25
C GLU A 47 5.37 6.34 5.00
N LYS A 48 4.14 6.28 4.49
CA LYS A 48 3.89 5.68 3.16
C LYS A 48 4.33 6.67 2.10
N GLY A 49 4.91 6.14 1.04
CA GLY A 49 5.19 6.91 -0.15
C GLY A 49 3.91 7.50 -0.73
N LYS A 50 4.07 8.57 -1.51
CA LYS A 50 2.96 9.31 -2.12
C LYS A 50 1.99 8.43 -2.93
N HIS A 51 2.49 7.30 -3.45
CA HIS A 51 1.76 6.33 -4.26
C HIS A 51 1.90 4.91 -3.68
N LYS A 52 0.78 4.24 -3.40
CA LYS A 52 0.77 2.86 -2.89
C LYS A 52 0.57 1.86 -4.03
N ILE A 53 1.54 1.00 -4.28
CA ILE A 53 1.47 -0.04 -5.30
C ILE A 53 1.11 -1.38 -4.63
N GLY A 54 -0.11 -1.87 -4.85
CA GLY A 54 -0.57 -3.18 -4.41
C GLY A 54 -0.51 -4.22 -5.52
N VAL A 55 0.38 -5.22 -5.43
CA VAL A 55 0.45 -6.32 -6.41
C VAL A 55 -0.34 -7.52 -5.90
N CYS A 56 -1.26 -8.05 -6.72
CA CYS A 56 -2.03 -9.24 -6.36
C CYS A 56 -1.16 -10.51 -6.46
N LEU A 57 -0.92 -11.14 -5.31
CA LEU A 57 -0.23 -12.43 -5.18
C LEU A 57 -1.21 -13.59 -4.92
N GLY A 58 -2.48 -13.42 -5.27
CA GLY A 58 -3.45 -14.51 -5.25
C GLY A 58 -3.06 -15.64 -6.22
N THR A 59 -3.51 -16.87 -5.95
CA THR A 59 -3.14 -18.08 -6.72
C THR A 59 -3.38 -17.92 -8.23
N ALA A 60 -4.48 -17.30 -8.64
CA ALA A 60 -4.78 -17.04 -10.05
C ALA A 60 -3.82 -16.04 -10.71
N CYS A 61 -3.34 -15.04 -9.96
CA CYS A 61 -2.34 -14.08 -10.44
C CYS A 61 -0.94 -14.71 -10.44
N TYR A 62 -0.64 -15.54 -9.44
CA TYR A 62 0.63 -16.24 -9.31
C TYR A 62 0.89 -17.17 -10.51
N VAL A 63 -0.10 -18.00 -10.88
CA VAL A 63 -0.01 -18.91 -12.05
C VAL A 63 0.15 -18.15 -13.37
N LYS A 64 -0.31 -16.89 -13.43
CA LYS A 64 -0.16 -16.01 -14.60
C LYS A 64 1.12 -15.18 -14.61
N GLY A 65 2.04 -15.38 -13.66
CA GLY A 65 3.32 -14.67 -13.63
C GLY A 65 3.28 -13.32 -12.90
N SER A 66 2.39 -13.11 -11.92
CA SER A 66 2.44 -11.89 -11.11
C SER A 66 3.74 -11.75 -10.30
N GLN A 67 4.46 -12.85 -10.08
CA GLN A 67 5.77 -12.82 -9.44
C GLN A 67 6.84 -12.16 -10.32
N GLU A 68 6.84 -12.37 -11.64
CA GLU A 68 7.76 -11.67 -12.55
C GLU A 68 7.51 -10.15 -12.58
N ILE A 69 6.25 -9.74 -12.43
CA ILE A 69 5.88 -8.32 -12.34
C ILE A 69 6.43 -7.70 -11.06
N LEU A 70 6.28 -8.41 -9.95
CA LEU A 70 6.76 -7.99 -8.64
C LEU A 70 8.30 -7.93 -8.59
N ASP A 71 8.99 -8.90 -9.19
CA ASP A 71 10.45 -8.92 -9.29
C ASP A 71 10.97 -7.72 -10.07
N LYS A 72 10.39 -7.45 -11.25
CA LYS A 72 10.75 -6.25 -12.03
C LYS A 72 10.45 -4.94 -11.32
N LEU A 73 9.32 -4.84 -10.62
CA LEU A 73 9.00 -3.67 -9.79
C LEU A 73 10.06 -3.47 -8.70
N SER A 74 10.47 -4.57 -8.04
CA SER A 74 11.51 -4.56 -7.02
C SER A 74 12.87 -4.13 -7.59
N GLU A 75 13.22 -4.56 -8.81
CA GLU A 75 14.46 -4.17 -9.49
C GLU A 75 14.44 -2.70 -9.95
N GLU A 76 13.35 -2.23 -10.57
CA GLU A 76 13.23 -0.84 -11.05
C GLU A 76 13.22 0.16 -9.89
N LEU A 77 12.41 -0.10 -8.87
CA LEU A 77 12.27 0.78 -7.71
C LEU A 77 13.37 0.55 -6.67
N LYS A 78 14.22 -0.47 -6.83
CA LYS A 78 15.23 -0.92 -5.86
C LYS A 78 14.68 -1.04 -4.43
N VAL A 79 13.43 -1.49 -4.31
CA VAL A 79 12.70 -1.58 -3.04
C VAL A 79 12.20 -2.99 -2.82
N SER A 80 12.31 -3.48 -1.58
CA SER A 80 11.76 -4.78 -1.22
C SER A 80 10.24 -4.72 -0.99
N VAL A 81 9.56 -5.84 -1.16
CA VAL A 81 8.13 -5.98 -0.87
C VAL A 81 7.82 -5.58 0.57
N GLY A 82 6.84 -4.69 0.74
CA GLY A 82 6.44 -4.13 2.03
C GLY A 82 7.18 -2.86 2.43
N ASN A 83 8.14 -2.38 1.63
CA ASN A 83 8.91 -1.17 1.92
C ASN A 83 8.55 0.00 1.01
N THR A 84 8.92 1.19 1.46
CA THR A 84 8.84 2.45 0.70
C THR A 84 10.17 2.71 0.01
N THR A 85 10.13 3.16 -1.25
CA THR A 85 11.32 3.56 -2.02
C THR A 85 12.03 4.74 -1.34
N GLU A 86 13.35 4.83 -1.50
CA GLU A 86 14.18 5.92 -0.93
C GLU A 86 13.69 7.33 -1.33
N ASP A 87 13.05 7.44 -2.49
CA ASP A 87 12.45 8.67 -3.01
C ASP A 87 11.15 9.08 -2.28
N LYS A 88 10.65 8.26 -1.34
CA LYS A 88 9.36 8.44 -0.63
C LYS A 88 8.16 8.64 -1.58
N LEU A 89 8.31 8.26 -2.85
CA LEU A 89 7.24 8.34 -3.86
C LEU A 89 6.39 7.08 -3.90
N PHE A 90 6.99 5.89 -3.77
CA PHE A 90 6.28 4.62 -3.96
C PHE A 90 6.41 3.69 -2.75
N THR A 91 5.31 3.05 -2.36
CA THR A 91 5.32 1.95 -1.39
C THR A 91 4.88 0.67 -2.10
N LEU A 92 5.70 -0.38 -2.06
CA LEU A 92 5.36 -1.66 -2.67
C LEU A 92 4.68 -2.55 -1.62
N GLU A 93 3.43 -2.96 -1.85
CA GLU A 93 2.69 -3.84 -0.96
C GLU A 93 2.19 -5.09 -1.71
N ALA A 94 2.30 -6.24 -1.05
CA ALA A 94 1.83 -7.52 -1.59
C ALA A 94 0.40 -7.80 -1.09
N THR A 95 -0.61 -7.58 -1.93
CA THR A 95 -2.01 -7.86 -1.58
C THR A 95 -2.39 -9.30 -1.93
N ARG A 96 -3.03 -10.01 -1.01
CA ARG A 96 -3.32 -11.45 -1.17
C ARG A 96 -4.47 -11.77 -2.14
N CYS A 97 -5.43 -10.86 -2.36
CA CYS A 97 -6.43 -11.00 -3.41
C CYS A 97 -7.22 -9.70 -3.60
N LEU A 98 -7.42 -9.28 -4.84
CA LEU A 98 -8.28 -8.14 -5.21
C LEU A 98 -9.65 -8.58 -5.76
N GLY A 99 -9.95 -9.88 -5.75
CA GLY A 99 -11.20 -10.44 -6.30
C GLY A 99 -11.32 -10.38 -7.83
N CYS A 100 -10.35 -9.79 -8.53
CA CYS A 100 -10.36 -9.60 -9.98
C CYS A 100 -9.63 -10.70 -10.76
N CYS A 101 -9.82 -11.97 -10.38
CA CYS A 101 -9.08 -13.11 -10.94
C CYS A 101 -9.26 -13.29 -12.46
N GLY A 102 -10.39 -12.85 -13.03
CA GLY A 102 -10.63 -12.90 -14.47
C GLY A 102 -9.70 -11.99 -15.30
N LEU A 103 -9.12 -10.98 -14.66
CA LEU A 103 -8.26 -9.98 -15.28
C LEU A 103 -6.78 -10.10 -14.85
N ALA A 104 -6.44 -11.21 -14.18
CA ALA A 104 -5.09 -11.50 -13.76
C ALA A 104 -4.08 -11.43 -14.93
N PRO A 105 -2.86 -10.90 -14.71
CA PRO A 105 -2.35 -10.30 -13.47
C PRO A 105 -2.89 -8.87 -13.20
N VAL A 106 -3.15 -8.56 -11.92
CA VAL A 106 -3.73 -7.29 -11.46
C VAL A 106 -2.81 -6.59 -10.47
N MET A 107 -2.64 -5.29 -10.63
CA MET A 107 -1.97 -4.38 -9.70
C MET A 107 -2.90 -3.20 -9.42
N VAL A 108 -2.76 -2.59 -8.26
CA VAL A 108 -3.46 -1.35 -7.88
C VAL A 108 -2.41 -0.30 -7.57
N ILE A 109 -2.59 0.93 -8.04
CA ILE A 109 -1.79 2.08 -7.61
C ILE A 109 -2.74 3.10 -7.01
N ASP A 110 -2.60 3.37 -5.71
CA ASP A 110 -3.49 4.15 -4.85
C ASP A 110 -4.94 3.63 -4.85
N ASP A 111 -5.70 3.92 -5.92
CA ASP A 111 -7.08 3.48 -6.15
C ASP A 111 -7.32 3.03 -7.61
N GLU A 112 -6.31 3.14 -8.48
CA GLU A 112 -6.41 2.74 -9.90
C GLU A 112 -6.06 1.27 -10.08
N VAL A 113 -7.04 0.50 -10.57
CA VAL A 113 -6.88 -0.93 -10.84
C VAL A 113 -6.33 -1.14 -12.25
N TYR A 114 -5.12 -1.68 -12.34
CA TYR A 114 -4.46 -2.07 -13.57
C TYR A 114 -4.64 -3.57 -13.82
N ALA A 115 -5.43 -3.91 -14.82
CA ALA A 115 -5.72 -5.27 -15.28
C ALA A 115 -4.84 -5.68 -16.47
N LYS A 116 -4.59 -6.99 -16.63
CA LYS A 116 -3.78 -7.56 -17.74
C LYS A 116 -2.42 -6.88 -17.89
N LEU A 117 -1.72 -6.70 -16.78
CA LEU A 117 -0.39 -6.10 -16.81
C LEU A 117 0.62 -7.00 -17.50
N GLU A 118 1.42 -6.38 -18.34
CA GLU A 118 2.61 -7.00 -18.89
C GLU A 118 3.83 -6.35 -18.24
N ALA A 119 4.83 -7.17 -17.96
CA ALA A 119 6.10 -6.77 -17.34
C ALA A 119 6.89 -5.70 -18.15
N LYS A 120 6.43 -5.33 -19.35
CA LYS A 120 6.99 -4.26 -20.19
C LYS A 120 6.32 -2.90 -19.99
N LYS A 121 5.09 -2.87 -19.47
CA LYS A 121 4.31 -1.63 -19.25
C LYS A 121 4.52 -1.02 -17.87
N ILE A 122 5.10 -1.77 -16.93
CA ILE A 122 5.47 -1.32 -15.59
C ILE A 122 6.26 0.00 -15.62
N PRO A 123 7.37 0.15 -16.37
CA PRO A 123 8.14 1.40 -16.40
C PRO A 123 7.35 2.58 -16.95
N ASP A 124 6.44 2.32 -17.90
CA ASP A 124 5.60 3.36 -18.51
C ASP A 124 4.53 3.87 -17.52
N ILE A 125 3.98 2.96 -16.72
CA ILE A 125 3.04 3.28 -15.65
C ILE A 125 3.76 4.04 -14.52
N LEU A 126 4.96 3.59 -14.11
CA LEU A 126 5.76 4.27 -13.09
C LEU A 126 6.10 5.71 -13.50
N LYS A 127 6.44 5.95 -14.77
CA LYS A 127 6.71 7.30 -15.29
C LYS A 127 5.52 8.24 -15.19
N LYS A 128 4.28 7.76 -15.33
CA LYS A 128 3.08 8.59 -15.16
C LYS A 128 2.93 9.15 -13.75
N TYR A 129 3.40 8.43 -12.74
CA TYR A 129 3.33 8.83 -11.33
C TYR A 129 4.60 9.55 -10.85
N GLN A 130 5.69 9.53 -11.64
CA GLN A 130 6.90 10.34 -11.42
C GLN A 130 6.81 11.75 -12.03
N GLN A 131 5.68 12.13 -12.62
CA GLN A 131 5.48 13.40 -13.34
C GLN A 131 4.82 14.49 -12.49
#